data_AF-A0A2D6RCU9-F1
#
_entry.id   AF-A0A2D6RCU9-F1
#
_cell.length_a   1.000
_cell.length_b   1.000
_cell.length_c   1.000
_cell.angle_alpha   90.00
_cell.angle_beta   90.00
_cell.angle_gamma   90.00
#
_symmetry.space_group_name_H-M   'P 1'
#
loop_
_entity.id
_entity.type
_entity.pdbx_description
1 polymer ?
#
loop_
_entity_poly.entity_id
_entity_poly.type
_entity_poly.pdbx_seq_one_letter_code
_entity_poly.pdbx_strand_id
1 'polypeptide(L)'
;MKRVSESLSNLLMHITRMLVLWLSIAWLTSLPANAGLITYQTQDYNGARLFTDLRDEWFALVGAGAVVTDRDIDEFNQVYSGNRTFNRLVLDVDMEGYGEWTLDIGLDAGLGVQAYFNDQSIYKDTSDVWWNYNWNHGDMVNLNNLVMPTGEHRIELYWIEMCCNGFNSIRLTDELNNTVAFLSAEAMARAQISEPDTIAVLAFALILGASMRSKRIFRKGEKDAKK
;
A
#
# COMPACT_ATOMS: atom_id res chain seq x y z
N MET A 1 29.19 -15.66 54.39
CA MET A 1 29.70 -15.40 53.03
C MET A 1 28.91 -16.11 51.93
N LYS A 2 28.69 -17.45 51.98
CA LYS A 2 27.95 -18.21 50.94
C LYS A 2 26.54 -17.67 50.58
N ARG A 3 25.73 -17.29 51.58
CA ARG A 3 24.36 -16.75 51.34
C ARG A 3 24.34 -15.41 50.58
N VAL A 4 25.39 -14.61 50.71
CA VAL A 4 25.46 -13.30 50.04
C VAL A 4 25.83 -13.49 48.58
N SER A 5 26.70 -14.46 48.25
CA SER A 5 27.07 -14.74 46.86
C SER A 5 25.92 -15.38 46.06
N GLU A 6 25.09 -16.24 46.67
CA GLU A 6 23.91 -16.83 46.02
C GLU A 6 22.78 -15.80 45.78
N SER A 7 22.65 -14.82 46.68
CA SER A 7 21.69 -13.73 46.51
C SER A 7 22.09 -12.79 45.35
N LEU A 8 23.38 -12.46 45.24
CA LEU A 8 23.91 -11.63 44.16
C LEU A 8 23.84 -12.34 42.79
N SER A 9 24.12 -13.64 42.72
CA SER A 9 24.02 -14.40 41.46
C SER A 9 22.58 -14.49 40.96
N ASN A 10 21.61 -14.67 41.87
CA ASN A 10 20.20 -14.73 41.51
C ASN A 10 19.66 -13.37 41.05
N LEU A 11 20.12 -12.27 41.67
CA LEU A 11 19.75 -10.91 41.26
C LEU A 11 20.32 -10.58 39.87
N LEU A 12 21.60 -10.90 39.64
CA LEU A 12 22.28 -10.65 38.37
C LEU A 12 21.62 -11.43 37.22
N MET A 13 21.17 -12.66 37.48
CA MET A 13 20.45 -13.51 36.52
C MET A 13 19.03 -13.00 36.21
N HIS A 14 18.34 -12.38 37.16
CA HIS A 14 17.03 -11.75 36.90
C HIS A 14 17.18 -10.47 36.09
N ILE A 15 18.21 -9.66 36.38
CA ILE A 15 18.49 -8.42 35.66
C ILE A 15 18.87 -8.73 34.20
N THR A 16 19.74 -9.72 33.94
CA THR A 16 20.08 -10.14 32.56
C THR A 16 18.87 -10.71 31.81
N ARG A 17 18.02 -11.50 32.47
CA ARG A 17 16.78 -12.02 31.85
C ARG A 17 15.78 -10.91 31.50
N MET A 18 15.65 -9.89 32.34
CA MET A 18 14.83 -8.73 32.02
C MET A 18 15.44 -7.89 30.90
N LEU A 19 16.76 -7.66 30.90
CA LEU A 19 17.43 -6.90 29.84
C LEU A 19 17.27 -7.56 28.46
N VAL A 20 17.39 -8.89 28.39
CA VAL A 20 17.19 -9.65 27.14
C VAL A 20 15.73 -9.57 26.67
N LEU A 21 14.76 -9.63 27.60
CA LEU A 21 13.33 -9.51 27.27
C LEU A 21 12.99 -8.11 26.72
N TRP A 22 13.56 -7.05 27.30
CA TRP A 22 13.37 -5.67 26.84
C TRP A 22 14.06 -5.39 25.50
N LEU A 23 15.27 -5.91 25.28
CA LEU A 23 15.94 -5.81 23.98
C LEU A 23 15.17 -6.57 22.89
N SER A 24 14.56 -7.72 23.17
CA SER A 24 13.75 -8.44 22.17
C SER A 24 12.41 -7.76 21.83
N ILE A 25 11.83 -6.98 22.74
CA ILE A 25 10.59 -6.23 22.49
C ILE A 25 10.85 -4.98 21.62
N ALA A 26 12.02 -4.36 21.75
CA ALA A 26 12.38 -3.17 20.97
C ALA A 26 12.58 -3.46 19.46
N TRP A 27 12.98 -4.68 19.09
CA TRP A 27 13.15 -5.08 17.69
C TRP A 27 11.84 -5.47 16.97
N LEU A 28 10.71 -5.56 17.69
CA LEU A 28 9.42 -5.95 17.10
C LEU A 28 8.57 -4.78 16.59
N THR A 29 9.07 -3.53 16.62
CA THR A 29 8.25 -2.34 16.36
C THR A 29 8.72 -1.45 15.22
N SER A 30 9.81 -1.79 14.53
CA SER A 30 10.15 -1.14 13.26
C SER A 30 9.35 -1.80 12.14
N LEU A 31 8.05 -1.49 12.06
CA LEU A 31 7.34 -1.70 10.81
C LEU A 31 8.02 -0.79 9.78
N PRO A 32 8.48 -1.31 8.63
CA PRO A 32 8.89 -0.44 7.54
C PRO A 32 7.67 0.39 7.14
N ALA A 33 7.82 1.70 7.22
CA ALA A 33 6.85 2.62 6.67
C ALA A 33 7.12 2.71 5.16
N ASN A 34 6.75 1.65 4.41
CA ASN A 34 6.62 1.82 2.97
C ASN A 34 5.38 2.69 2.78
N ALA A 35 5.64 3.95 2.46
CA ALA A 35 4.60 4.89 2.15
C ALA A 35 4.47 4.92 0.64
N GLY A 36 3.41 4.29 0.11
CA GLY A 36 2.96 4.65 -1.23
C GLY A 36 2.50 6.11 -1.23
N LEU A 37 2.92 6.90 -2.21
CA LEU A 37 2.53 8.29 -2.36
C LEU A 37 1.44 8.41 -3.42
N ILE A 38 0.34 9.05 -3.05
CA ILE A 38 -0.72 9.44 -3.99
C ILE A 38 -0.57 10.93 -4.27
N THR A 39 -0.34 11.30 -5.52
CA THR A 39 -0.35 12.69 -5.97
C THR A 39 -1.54 12.88 -6.90
N TYR A 40 -2.50 13.70 -6.50
CA TYR A 40 -3.64 14.07 -7.34
C TYR A 40 -3.55 15.54 -7.74
N GLN A 41 -3.60 15.78 -9.04
CA GLN A 41 -3.41 17.08 -9.65
C GLN A 41 -4.52 17.38 -10.64
N THR A 42 -4.92 18.65 -10.70
CA THR A 42 -5.91 19.14 -11.65
C THR A 42 -5.45 20.42 -12.33
N GLN A 43 -5.86 20.62 -13.57
CA GLN A 43 -5.71 21.89 -14.28
C GLN A 43 -6.96 22.17 -15.12
N ASP A 44 -7.23 23.44 -15.38
CA ASP A 44 -8.34 23.84 -16.25
C ASP A 44 -8.14 23.30 -17.67
N TYR A 45 -9.21 22.81 -18.26
CA TYR A 45 -9.23 22.32 -19.63
C TYR A 45 -10.22 23.09 -20.49
N ASN A 46 -9.70 23.77 -21.51
CA ASN A 46 -10.50 24.56 -22.45
C ASN A 46 -10.34 24.14 -23.92
N GLY A 47 -9.61 23.06 -24.18
CA GLY A 47 -9.31 22.59 -25.53
C GLY A 47 -10.49 21.93 -26.25
N ALA A 48 -10.35 21.75 -27.56
CA ALA A 48 -11.23 20.93 -28.38
C ALA A 48 -10.71 19.48 -28.42
N ARG A 49 -11.62 18.50 -28.29
CA ARG A 49 -11.34 17.05 -28.36
C ARG A 49 -10.39 16.73 -29.52
N LEU A 50 -9.21 16.16 -29.23
CA LEU A 50 -8.45 15.18 -30.03
C LEU A 50 -7.03 15.05 -29.43
N PHE A 51 -6.75 13.93 -28.77
CA PHE A 51 -5.43 13.66 -28.20
C PHE A 51 -4.86 12.35 -28.72
N THR A 52 -3.64 12.43 -29.23
CA THR A 52 -2.85 11.23 -29.52
C THR A 52 -2.39 10.59 -28.21
N ASP A 53 -2.10 11.38 -27.19
CA ASP A 53 -1.61 10.92 -25.90
C ASP A 53 -1.97 11.95 -24.81
N LEU A 54 -2.64 11.53 -23.74
CA LEU A 54 -3.08 12.43 -22.67
C LEU A 54 -1.93 12.90 -21.78
N ARG A 55 -0.89 12.07 -21.59
CA ARG A 55 0.28 12.48 -20.81
C ARG A 55 1.05 13.58 -21.53
N ASP A 56 1.27 13.43 -22.83
CA ASP A 56 1.94 14.45 -23.64
C ASP A 56 1.15 15.76 -23.65
N GLU A 57 -0.18 15.69 -23.80
CA GLU A 57 -1.05 16.86 -23.74
C GLU A 57 -0.97 17.56 -22.37
N TRP A 58 -1.02 16.79 -21.28
CA TRP A 58 -0.90 17.33 -19.93
C TRP A 58 0.35 18.20 -19.80
N PHE A 59 1.50 17.66 -20.20
CA PHE A 59 2.77 18.38 -20.10
C PHE A 59 2.92 19.50 -21.13
N ALA A 60 2.27 19.41 -22.30
CA ALA A 60 2.21 20.50 -23.26
C ALA A 60 1.47 21.72 -22.68
N LEU A 61 0.33 21.51 -22.01
CA LEU A 61 -0.41 22.56 -21.34
C LEU A 61 0.38 23.19 -20.19
N VAL A 62 1.04 22.37 -19.36
CA VAL A 62 1.95 22.86 -18.31
C VAL A 62 3.08 23.71 -18.92
N GLY A 63 3.71 23.23 -20.00
CA GLY A 63 4.74 23.98 -20.72
C GLY A 63 4.24 25.29 -21.34
N ALA A 64 2.95 25.37 -21.67
CA ALA A 64 2.27 26.58 -22.14
C ALA A 64 1.81 27.51 -21.00
N GLY A 65 2.03 27.14 -19.73
CA GLY A 65 1.73 27.96 -18.55
C GLY A 65 0.39 27.65 -17.89
N ALA A 66 -0.20 26.47 -18.11
CA ALA A 66 -1.37 26.03 -17.36
C ALA A 66 -1.04 25.94 -15.85
N VAL A 67 -2.01 26.34 -15.02
CA VAL A 67 -1.88 26.29 -13.56
C VAL A 67 -2.29 24.91 -13.07
N VAL A 68 -1.33 24.17 -12.49
CA VAL A 68 -1.59 22.88 -11.85
C VAL A 68 -1.90 23.12 -10.37
N THR A 69 -2.99 22.51 -9.91
CA THR A 69 -3.41 22.53 -8.51
C THR A 69 -3.26 21.13 -7.93
N ASP A 70 -2.44 20.99 -6.90
CA ASP A 70 -2.37 19.78 -6.09
C ASP A 70 -3.62 19.65 -5.21
N ARG A 71 -4.10 18.43 -5.06
CA ARG A 71 -5.31 18.10 -4.31
C ARG A 71 -4.95 17.09 -3.24
N ASP A 72 -5.11 17.50 -1.99
CA ASP A 72 -4.98 16.60 -0.86
C ASP A 72 -6.19 15.67 -0.81
N ILE A 73 -5.92 14.37 -0.76
CA ILE A 73 -6.91 13.32 -0.69
C ILE A 73 -6.42 12.23 0.24
N ASP A 74 -7.29 11.84 1.17
CA ASP A 74 -7.01 10.71 2.06
C ASP A 74 -7.37 9.39 1.34
N GLU A 75 -8.50 9.38 0.63
CA GLU A 75 -9.04 8.22 -0.07
C GLU A 75 -9.69 8.64 -1.39
N PHE A 76 -9.46 7.87 -2.46
CA PHE A 76 -10.05 8.08 -3.78
C PHE A 76 -11.47 7.49 -3.85
N ASN A 77 -12.38 8.08 -3.07
CA ASN A 77 -13.77 7.66 -2.96
C ASN A 77 -14.70 8.88 -3.04
N GLN A 78 -15.51 8.93 -4.10
CA GLN A 78 -16.41 10.04 -4.40
C GLN A 78 -15.68 11.38 -4.54
N VAL A 79 -14.54 11.37 -5.23
CA VAL A 79 -13.73 12.57 -5.51
C VAL A 79 -14.30 13.34 -6.70
N TYR A 80 -14.63 14.60 -6.48
CA TYR A 80 -15.11 15.52 -7.51
C TYR A 80 -13.93 16.27 -8.15
N SER A 81 -13.74 16.08 -9.46
CA SER A 81 -12.71 16.74 -10.26
C SER A 81 -13.05 18.21 -10.54
N GLY A 82 -14.33 18.50 -10.77
CA GLY A 82 -14.82 19.79 -11.24
C GLY A 82 -15.11 19.78 -12.74
N ASN A 83 -15.89 20.76 -13.21
CA ASN A 83 -16.22 20.89 -14.63
C ASN A 83 -15.02 21.38 -15.45
N ARG A 84 -14.84 20.83 -16.65
CA ARG A 84 -13.81 21.25 -17.60
C ARG A 84 -12.41 21.14 -16.99
N THR A 85 -12.13 19.99 -16.41
CA THR A 85 -10.90 19.73 -15.66
C THR A 85 -10.11 18.62 -16.33
N PHE A 86 -8.83 18.86 -16.56
CA PHE A 86 -7.87 17.80 -16.84
C PHE A 86 -7.32 17.32 -15.50
N ASN A 87 -7.39 16.02 -15.26
CA ASN A 87 -6.99 15.37 -14.04
C ASN A 87 -5.78 14.47 -14.29
N ARG A 88 -4.89 14.43 -13.31
CA ARG A 88 -3.72 13.56 -13.26
C ARG A 88 -3.61 12.95 -11.88
N LEU A 89 -3.56 11.63 -11.81
CA LEU A 89 -3.29 10.87 -10.59
C LEU A 89 -1.99 10.08 -10.77
N VAL A 90 -1.09 10.18 -9.80
CA VAL A 90 0.15 9.41 -9.76
C VAL A 90 0.19 8.61 -8.48
N LEU A 91 0.51 7.33 -8.62
CA LEU A 91 0.82 6.43 -7.53
C LEU A 91 2.30 6.08 -7.66
N ASP A 92 3.12 6.58 -6.74
CA ASP A 92 4.51 6.16 -6.61
C ASP A 92 4.59 5.16 -5.45
N VAL A 93 5.10 3.96 -5.72
CA VAL A 93 5.03 2.80 -4.83
C VAL A 93 6.43 2.19 -4.75
N ASP A 94 7.00 2.06 -3.55
CA ASP A 94 8.23 1.30 -3.32
C ASP A 94 7.88 -0.04 -2.68
N MET A 95 8.09 -1.12 -3.44
CA MET A 95 7.71 -2.47 -3.05
C MET A 95 8.89 -3.18 -2.35
N GLU A 96 8.71 -3.60 -1.11
CA GLU A 96 9.70 -4.45 -0.43
C GLU A 96 9.68 -5.91 -0.91
N GLY A 97 8.55 -6.35 -1.46
CA GLY A 97 8.33 -7.71 -1.95
C GLY A 97 7.59 -7.73 -3.28
N TYR A 98 7.31 -8.94 -3.77
CA TYR A 98 6.41 -9.11 -4.90
C TYR A 98 4.98 -8.68 -4.51
N GLY A 99 4.36 -7.86 -5.35
CA GLY A 99 2.94 -7.50 -5.27
C GLY A 99 2.25 -7.67 -6.62
N GLU A 100 0.95 -7.92 -6.56
CA GLU A 100 0.10 -7.98 -7.74
C GLU A 100 -1.20 -7.27 -7.43
N TRP A 101 -1.46 -6.15 -8.12
CA TRP A 101 -2.61 -5.31 -7.85
C TRP A 101 -3.57 -5.28 -9.04
N THR A 102 -4.84 -5.09 -8.72
CA THR A 102 -5.86 -4.67 -9.69
C THR A 102 -6.41 -3.32 -9.26
N LEU A 103 -6.55 -2.39 -10.21
CA LEU A 103 -7.25 -1.11 -9.99
C LEU A 103 -8.56 -1.08 -10.77
N ASP A 104 -9.68 -1.04 -10.04
CA ASP A 104 -10.99 -0.75 -10.61
C ASP A 104 -11.25 0.75 -10.48
N ILE A 105 -11.41 1.44 -11.61
CA ILE A 105 -11.46 2.89 -11.67
C ILE A 105 -12.79 3.32 -12.29
N GLY A 106 -13.64 3.94 -11.48
CA GLY A 106 -14.90 4.54 -11.87
C GLY A 106 -14.74 6.04 -12.06
N LEU A 107 -14.85 6.52 -13.30
CA LEU A 107 -14.60 7.92 -13.65
C LEU A 107 -15.82 8.62 -14.27
N ASP A 108 -15.85 9.94 -14.13
CA ASP A 108 -16.49 10.86 -15.09
C ASP A 108 -15.40 11.46 -15.97
N ALA A 109 -15.27 10.92 -17.18
CA ALA A 109 -14.19 11.22 -18.09
C ALA A 109 -14.75 11.49 -19.49
N GLY A 110 -15.39 12.64 -19.63
CA GLY A 110 -16.03 13.09 -20.86
C GLY A 110 -15.14 13.07 -22.10
N LEU A 111 -13.81 13.23 -22.00
CA LEU A 111 -12.91 13.15 -23.18
C LEU A 111 -11.96 11.95 -23.17
N GLY A 112 -12.26 10.96 -22.33
CA GLY A 112 -11.49 9.74 -22.21
C GLY A 112 -10.45 9.77 -21.11
N VAL A 113 -9.70 8.68 -21.06
CA VAL A 113 -8.78 8.31 -20.00
C VAL A 113 -7.59 7.53 -20.56
N GLN A 114 -6.41 7.70 -19.97
CA GLN A 114 -5.22 6.96 -20.33
C GLN A 114 -4.41 6.64 -19.08
N ALA A 115 -3.89 5.42 -19.01
CA ALA A 115 -3.08 4.96 -17.89
C ALA A 115 -1.72 4.44 -18.35
N TYR A 116 -0.72 4.66 -17.51
CA TYR A 116 0.65 4.20 -17.70
C TYR A 116 1.11 3.44 -16.47
N PHE A 117 1.95 2.43 -16.71
CA PHE A 117 2.67 1.71 -15.67
C PHE A 117 4.14 1.65 -16.07
N ASN A 118 5.02 2.19 -15.21
CA ASN A 118 6.45 2.33 -15.48
C ASN A 118 6.73 2.88 -16.89
N ASP A 119 6.16 4.04 -17.19
CA ASP A 119 6.23 4.77 -18.46
C ASP A 119 5.57 4.12 -19.70
N GLN A 120 5.07 2.89 -19.58
CA GLN A 120 4.38 2.19 -20.67
C GLN A 120 2.87 2.44 -20.61
N SER A 121 2.26 2.85 -21.73
CA SER A 121 0.81 2.99 -21.82
C SER A 121 0.17 1.60 -21.73
N ILE A 122 -0.64 1.39 -20.69
CA ILE A 122 -1.32 0.09 -20.43
C ILE A 122 -2.83 0.16 -20.69
N TYR A 123 -3.40 1.36 -20.73
CA TYR A 123 -4.82 1.56 -21.02
C TYR A 123 -5.03 2.89 -21.74
N LYS A 124 -5.97 2.91 -22.68
CA LYS A 124 -6.41 4.13 -23.35
C LYS A 124 -7.85 3.97 -23.84
N ASP A 125 -8.68 4.93 -23.48
CA ASP A 125 -10.01 5.14 -24.06
C ASP A 125 -10.16 6.62 -24.42
N THR A 126 -10.68 6.91 -25.61
CA THR A 126 -10.91 8.28 -26.09
C THR A 126 -12.39 8.65 -26.16
N SER A 127 -13.27 7.75 -25.71
CA SER A 127 -14.71 7.93 -25.65
C SER A 127 -15.14 8.66 -24.36
N ASP A 128 -16.45 8.88 -24.23
CA ASP A 128 -17.05 9.42 -23.01
C ASP A 128 -17.21 8.28 -22.02
N VAL A 129 -16.36 8.26 -20.98
CA VAL A 129 -16.32 7.21 -19.97
C VAL A 129 -17.09 7.70 -18.75
N TRP A 130 -18.26 7.10 -18.50
CA TRP A 130 -19.09 7.43 -17.36
C TRP A 130 -19.57 6.17 -16.63
N TRP A 131 -18.98 5.89 -15.48
CA TRP A 131 -19.28 4.67 -14.72
C TRP A 131 -20.65 4.66 -14.01
N ASN A 132 -21.34 5.81 -13.98
CA ASN A 132 -22.67 5.96 -13.37
C ASN A 132 -22.77 5.39 -11.95
N TYR A 133 -21.67 5.50 -11.19
CA TYR A 133 -21.57 5.05 -9.80
C TYR A 133 -21.80 3.54 -9.58
N ASN A 134 -21.59 2.74 -10.62
CA ASN A 134 -21.81 1.31 -10.61
C ASN A 134 -20.52 0.57 -10.97
N TRP A 135 -19.98 -0.18 -10.00
CA TRP A 135 -18.77 -1.01 -10.19
C TRP A 135 -18.91 -2.12 -11.23
N ASN A 136 -20.14 -2.41 -11.69
CA ASN A 136 -20.40 -3.36 -12.78
C ASN A 136 -20.78 -2.65 -14.09
N HIS A 137 -20.52 -1.35 -14.22
CA HIS A 137 -20.79 -0.61 -15.45
C HIS A 137 -19.81 -0.99 -16.56
N GLY A 138 -20.25 -0.89 -17.82
CA GLY A 138 -19.40 -1.19 -18.98
C GLY A 138 -18.23 -0.24 -19.15
N ASP A 139 -18.40 1.00 -18.68
CA ASP A 139 -17.38 2.06 -18.76
C ASP A 139 -16.46 2.09 -17.53
N MET A 140 -16.40 0.99 -16.76
CA MET A 140 -15.38 0.82 -15.74
C MET A 140 -14.01 0.65 -16.40
N VAL A 141 -13.01 1.37 -15.91
CA VAL A 141 -11.61 1.19 -16.31
C VAL A 141 -11.00 0.18 -15.36
N ASN A 142 -10.47 -0.93 -15.90
CA ASN A 142 -9.91 -2.01 -15.10
C ASN A 142 -8.44 -2.21 -15.48
N LEU A 143 -7.53 -1.93 -14.55
CA LEU A 143 -6.09 -2.16 -14.72
C LEU A 143 -5.73 -3.41 -13.93
N ASN A 144 -5.81 -4.57 -14.58
CA ASN A 144 -5.65 -5.86 -13.94
C ASN A 144 -4.19 -6.34 -14.01
N ASN A 145 -3.81 -7.21 -13.07
CA ASN A 145 -2.51 -7.89 -13.06
C ASN A 145 -1.32 -6.92 -13.13
N LEU A 146 -1.38 -5.82 -12.37
CA LEU A 146 -0.25 -4.92 -12.21
C LEU A 146 0.79 -5.60 -11.33
N VAL A 147 1.67 -6.37 -11.97
CA VAL A 147 2.76 -7.11 -11.33
C VAL A 147 3.88 -6.14 -10.98
N MET A 148 4.19 -6.06 -9.70
CA MET A 148 5.17 -5.17 -9.12
C MET A 148 6.20 -6.00 -8.33
N PRO A 149 7.35 -6.35 -8.94
CA PRO A 149 8.45 -6.95 -8.19
C PRO A 149 8.98 -5.98 -7.12
N THR A 150 9.96 -6.42 -6.33
CA THR A 150 10.65 -5.54 -5.38
C THR A 150 11.26 -4.33 -6.11
N GLY A 151 11.04 -3.13 -5.58
CA GLY A 151 11.57 -1.86 -6.07
C GLY A 151 10.50 -0.79 -6.33
N GLU A 152 10.94 0.32 -6.93
CA GLU A 152 10.09 1.47 -7.24
C GLU A 152 9.24 1.23 -8.49
N HIS A 153 7.96 1.54 -8.36
CA HIS A 153 6.96 1.44 -9.41
C HIS A 153 6.08 2.69 -9.45
N ARG A 154 5.62 3.01 -10.66
CA ARG A 154 4.80 4.18 -10.90
C ARG A 154 3.61 3.86 -11.77
N ILE A 155 2.43 4.26 -11.30
CA ILE A 155 1.18 4.23 -12.07
C ILE A 155 0.74 5.68 -12.28
N GLU A 156 0.44 6.04 -13.52
CA GLU A 156 -0.09 7.37 -13.85
C GLU A 156 -1.43 7.21 -14.56
N LEU A 157 -2.43 7.97 -14.13
CA LEU A 157 -3.77 8.00 -14.73
C LEU A 157 -4.11 9.44 -15.11
N TYR A 158 -4.58 9.62 -16.33
CA TYR A 158 -4.96 10.90 -16.91
C TYR A 158 -6.38 10.81 -17.41
N TRP A 159 -7.23 11.78 -17.09
CA TRP A 159 -8.60 11.83 -17.64
C TRP A 159 -9.13 13.26 -17.67
N ILE A 160 -10.08 13.53 -18.56
CA ILE A 160 -10.63 14.87 -18.73
C ILE A 160 -12.14 14.84 -18.52
N GLU A 161 -12.59 15.66 -17.57
CA GLU A 161 -13.99 15.89 -17.25
C GLU A 161 -14.49 17.18 -17.91
N MET A 162 -15.71 17.19 -18.48
CA MET A 162 -16.20 18.33 -19.27
C MET A 162 -17.36 19.11 -18.67
N CYS A 163 -18.39 18.50 -18.08
CA CYS A 163 -19.61 19.27 -17.80
C CYS A 163 -20.56 18.79 -16.71
N CYS A 164 -20.37 17.65 -16.09
CA CYS A 164 -21.37 17.12 -15.15
C CYS A 164 -20.81 16.89 -13.74
N ASN A 165 -19.48 16.95 -13.59
CA ASN A 165 -18.78 16.81 -12.31
C ASN A 165 -19.34 15.63 -11.51
N GLY A 166 -19.48 14.50 -12.17
CA GLY A 166 -19.68 13.22 -11.53
C GLY A 166 -18.48 12.87 -10.66
N PHE A 167 -18.74 12.13 -9.58
CA PHE A 167 -17.65 11.72 -8.71
C PHE A 167 -16.87 10.55 -9.28
N ASN A 168 -15.59 10.53 -8.93
CA ASN A 168 -14.62 9.51 -9.32
C ASN A 168 -14.28 8.66 -8.09
N SER A 169 -14.13 7.36 -8.27
CA SER A 169 -13.69 6.45 -7.22
C SER A 169 -12.73 5.41 -7.79
N ILE A 170 -11.73 5.02 -7.00
CA ILE A 170 -10.80 3.96 -7.39
C ILE A 170 -10.75 2.93 -6.27
N ARG A 171 -10.87 1.65 -6.63
CA ARG A 171 -10.61 0.53 -5.73
C ARG A 171 -9.28 -0.11 -6.10
N LEU A 172 -8.56 -0.49 -5.07
CA LEU A 172 -7.36 -1.31 -5.14
C LEU A 172 -7.71 -2.69 -4.61
N THR A 173 -7.42 -3.69 -5.42
CA THR A 173 -7.41 -5.09 -5.02
C THR A 173 -5.97 -5.55 -4.91
N ASP A 174 -5.58 -6.02 -3.74
CA ASP A 174 -4.35 -6.76 -3.54
C ASP A 174 -4.64 -8.24 -3.84
N GLU A 175 -4.14 -8.74 -4.96
CA GLU A 175 -4.43 -10.10 -5.45
C GLU A 175 -3.78 -11.17 -4.58
N LEU A 176 -2.69 -10.85 -3.87
CA LEU A 176 -2.00 -11.82 -3.01
C LEU A 176 -2.80 -12.10 -1.74
N ASN A 177 -3.35 -11.04 -1.15
CA ASN A 177 -4.13 -11.12 0.09
C ASN A 177 -5.65 -11.18 -0.17
N ASN A 178 -6.07 -11.05 -1.43
CA ASN A 178 -7.47 -10.97 -1.86
C ASN A 178 -8.27 -9.93 -1.06
N THR A 179 -7.66 -8.75 -0.87
CA THR A 179 -8.30 -7.65 -0.14
C THR A 179 -8.65 -6.53 -1.09
N VAL A 180 -9.87 -5.99 -0.94
CA VAL A 180 -10.36 -4.86 -1.73
C VAL A 180 -10.58 -3.68 -0.80
N ALA A 181 -10.02 -2.53 -1.16
CA ALA A 181 -10.23 -1.26 -0.48
C ALA A 181 -10.36 -0.14 -1.50
N PHE A 182 -10.88 1.02 -1.10
CA PHE A 182 -10.67 2.22 -1.90
C PHE A 182 -9.20 2.60 -1.88
N LEU A 183 -8.75 3.21 -2.97
CA LEU A 183 -7.37 3.64 -3.11
C LEU A 183 -7.06 4.72 -2.06
N SER A 184 -6.13 4.40 -1.17
CA SER A 184 -5.62 5.29 -0.12
C SER A 184 -4.16 4.95 0.16
N ALA A 185 -3.42 5.85 0.81
CA ALA A 185 -2.05 5.56 1.24
C ALA A 185 -2.00 4.32 2.14
N GLU A 186 -2.98 4.14 3.02
CA GLU A 186 -3.10 2.97 3.89
C GLU A 186 -3.44 1.70 3.13
N ALA A 187 -4.28 1.77 2.10
CA ALA A 187 -4.59 0.61 1.25
C ALA A 187 -3.35 0.12 0.51
N MET A 188 -2.57 1.04 -0.06
CA MET A 188 -1.30 0.71 -0.71
C MET A 188 -0.28 0.15 0.29
N ALA A 189 -0.13 0.78 1.46
CA ALA A 189 0.80 0.31 2.49
C ALA A 189 0.46 -1.11 2.97
N ARG A 190 -0.83 -1.45 3.12
CA ARG A 190 -1.25 -2.82 3.46
C ARG A 190 -0.92 -3.81 2.34
N ALA A 191 -1.11 -3.41 1.08
CA ALA A 191 -0.88 -4.26 -0.08
C ALA A 191 0.61 -4.48 -0.42
N GLN A 192 1.52 -3.71 0.19
CA GLN A 192 2.97 -3.88 0.09
C GLN A 192 3.53 -4.91 1.08
N ILE A 193 2.81 -5.17 2.18
CA ILE A 193 3.29 -6.07 3.23
C ILE A 193 3.00 -7.51 2.78
N SER A 194 4.02 -8.14 2.18
CA SER A 194 4.06 -9.59 2.04
C SER A 194 3.88 -10.23 3.43
N GLU A 195 3.04 -11.27 3.56
CA GLU A 195 2.77 -11.89 4.87
C GLU A 195 4.09 -12.15 5.61
N PRO A 196 4.15 -11.87 6.93
CA PRO A 196 5.39 -12.05 7.69
C PRO A 196 5.87 -13.47 7.48
N ASP A 197 7.10 -13.62 6.98
CA ASP A 197 7.75 -14.90 6.67
C ASP A 197 7.27 -15.95 7.65
N THR A 198 6.36 -16.83 7.21
CA THR A 198 5.69 -17.79 8.10
C THR A 198 6.72 -18.71 8.76
N ILE A 199 7.90 -18.83 8.14
CA ILE A 199 9.12 -19.47 8.65
C ILE A 199 9.66 -18.76 9.90
N ALA A 200 9.71 -17.43 9.91
CA ALA A 200 10.15 -16.66 11.08
C ALA A 200 9.18 -16.87 12.25
N VAL A 201 7.87 -16.77 12.00
CA VAL A 201 6.84 -17.02 13.03
C VAL A 201 6.89 -18.46 13.53
N LEU A 202 7.05 -19.43 12.63
CA LEU A 202 7.19 -20.85 12.98
C LEU A 202 8.48 -21.11 13.77
N ALA A 203 9.60 -20.51 13.38
CA ALA A 203 10.87 -20.63 14.09
C ALA A 203 10.77 -20.03 15.51
N PHE A 204 10.13 -18.87 15.66
CA PHE A 204 9.83 -18.29 16.97
C PHE A 204 8.93 -19.20 17.81
N ALA A 205 7.86 -19.75 17.23
CA ALA A 205 6.97 -20.68 17.91
C ALA A 205 7.70 -21.96 18.37
N LEU A 206 8.63 -22.49 17.56
CA LEU A 206 9.45 -23.66 17.89
C LEU A 206 10.46 -23.36 19.00
N ILE A 207 11.12 -22.20 18.98
CA ILE A 207 12.05 -21.78 20.04
C ILE A 207 11.31 -21.60 21.37
N LEU A 208 10.15 -20.93 21.36
CA LEU A 208 9.31 -20.78 22.54
C LEU A 208 8.81 -22.13 23.06
N GLY A 209 8.33 -23.02 22.18
CA GLY A 209 7.91 -24.37 22.53
C GLY A 209 9.02 -25.23 23.15
N ALA A 210 10.24 -25.17 22.60
CA ALA A 210 11.40 -25.87 23.13
C ALA A 210 11.83 -25.34 24.51
N SER A 211 11.78 -24.02 24.71
CA SER A 211 12.15 -23.38 25.99
C SER A 211 11.18 -23.72 27.14
N MET A 212 9.90 -23.97 26.83
CA MET A 212 8.91 -24.40 27.83
C MET A 212 9.06 -25.87 28.23
N ARG A 213 9.58 -26.72 27.33
CA ARG A 213 9.76 -28.15 27.58
C ARG A 213 10.93 -28.45 28.54
N SER A 214 12.01 -27.67 28.49
CA SER A 214 13.20 -27.87 29.35
C SER A 214 12.91 -27.62 30.84
N LYS A 215 12.04 -26.66 31.17
CA LYS A 215 11.63 -26.36 32.56
C LYS A 215 10.84 -27.51 33.22
N ARG A 216 10.18 -28.36 32.43
CA ARG A 216 9.38 -29.49 32.93
C ARG A 216 10.24 -30.69 33.33
N ILE A 217 11.36 -30.91 32.65
CA ILE A 217 12.28 -32.04 32.93
C ILE A 217 13.09 -31.78 34.20
N PHE A 218 13.54 -30.53 34.40
CA PHE A 218 14.33 -30.16 35.59
C PHE A 218 13.54 -30.31 36.91
N ARG A 219 12.24 -29.99 36.90
CA ARG A 219 11.36 -30.17 38.07
C ARG A 219 11.05 -31.63 38.41
N LYS A 220 11.23 -32.56 37.47
CA LYS A 220 11.03 -33.99 37.72
C LYS A 220 12.26 -34.61 38.41
N GLY A 221 13.47 -34.24 37.98
CA GLY A 221 14.72 -34.68 38.62
C GLY A 221 14.90 -34.22 40.07
N GLU A 222 14.39 -33.04 40.44
CA GLU A 222 14.47 -32.54 41.83
C GLU A 222 13.55 -33.31 42.81
N LYS A 223 12.47 -33.93 42.32
CA LYS A 223 11.58 -34.76 43.16
C LYS A 223 12.14 -36.15 43.41
N ASP A 224 12.94 -36.68 42.49
CA ASP A 224 13.52 -38.02 42.61
C ASP A 224 14.82 -38.04 43.44
N ALA A 225 15.45 -36.88 43.67
CA ALA A 225 16.63 -36.73 44.53
C ALA A 225 16.31 -36.54 46.04
N LYS A 226 15.03 -36.60 46.43
CA LYS A 226 14.56 -36.45 47.83
C LYS A 226 14.01 -37.74 48.45
N LYS A 227 14.38 -38.90 47.92
CA LYS A 227 14.05 -40.20 48.51
C LYS A 227 15.28 -40.87 49.11
#